data_AF-A0A7X7XVA4-F1
#
_entry.id   AF-A0A7X7XVA4-F1
#
_cell.length_a   1.000
_cell.length_b   1.000
_cell.length_c   1.000
_cell.angle_alpha   90.00
_cell.angle_beta   90.00
_cell.angle_gamma   90.00
#
_symmetry.space_group_name_H-M   'P 1'
#
loop_
_entity.id
_entity.type
_entity.pdbx_description
1 polymer ?
#
loop_
_entity_poly.entity_id
_entity_poly.type
_entity_poly.pdbx_seq_one_letter_code
_entity_poly.pdbx_strand_id
1 'polypeptide(L)'
;RREKALYYLRLVHLAEFQNSYVHELSGGMRQRVAIARALSLDSEILLMDEPFSALDSQTRSILQLELQHIWWETKKTIIFVTHTVEEAVILGDRVIVMTSSPGKIKKEYAIQLSRPRLIENPDINYYARKIKNQLKNEVEKVAKGEFDSDWSMEKGTVLSGTSDTLGIGL
;
A
#
# COMPACT_ATOMS: atom_id res chain seq x y z
N ARG A 1 22.97 18.61 -11.50
CA ARG A 1 22.71 17.16 -11.31
C ARG A 1 22.93 16.72 -9.85
N ARG A 2 24.11 16.94 -9.25
CA ARG A 2 24.40 16.56 -7.86
C ARG A 2 23.48 17.21 -6.81
N GLU A 3 23.20 18.51 -6.93
CA GLU A 3 22.29 19.22 -6.01
C GLU A 3 20.86 18.65 -6.03
N LYS A 4 20.32 18.33 -7.22
CA LYS A 4 19.00 17.73 -7.38
C LYS A 4 18.94 16.34 -6.75
N ALA A 5 19.97 15.52 -6.96
CA ALA A 5 20.06 14.20 -6.31
C ALA A 5 20.11 14.32 -4.77
N LEU A 6 20.91 15.26 -4.25
CA LEU A 6 20.99 15.54 -2.81
C LEU A 6 19.68 16.05 -2.23
N TYR A 7 18.95 16.88 -2.98
CA TYR A 7 17.62 17.35 -2.58
C TYR A 7 16.65 16.18 -2.38
N TYR A 8 16.53 15.27 -3.36
CA TYR A 8 15.64 14.12 -3.24
C TYR A 8 16.13 13.08 -2.22
N LEU A 9 17.44 12.92 -2.04
CA LEU A 9 17.98 12.09 -0.95
C LEU A 9 17.63 12.64 0.43
N ARG A 10 17.66 13.97 0.60
CA ARG A 10 17.17 14.61 1.84
C ARG A 10 15.67 14.40 2.02
N LEU A 11 14.88 14.54 0.95
CA LEU A 11 13.44 14.36 0.98
C LEU A 11 13.01 12.94 1.40
N VAL A 12 13.85 11.93 1.13
CA VAL A 12 13.61 10.54 1.58
C VAL A 12 14.41 10.17 2.84
N HIS A 13 14.99 11.15 3.53
CA HIS A 13 15.80 10.95 4.75
C HIS A 13 16.99 9.98 4.58
N LEU A 14 17.68 10.03 3.44
CA LEU A 14 18.85 9.20 3.13
C LEU A 14 20.10 10.00 2.73
N ALA A 15 20.18 11.27 3.12
CA ALA A 15 21.33 12.12 2.80
C ALA A 15 22.65 11.59 3.38
N GLU A 16 22.61 10.95 4.55
CA GLU A 16 23.78 10.34 5.20
C GLU A 16 24.31 9.10 4.43
N PHE A 17 23.44 8.45 3.65
CA PHE A 17 23.74 7.26 2.85
C PHE A 17 24.11 7.60 1.40
N GLN A 18 24.43 8.86 1.10
CA GLN A 18 24.75 9.31 -0.26
C GLN A 18 25.95 8.57 -0.91
N ASN A 19 26.85 8.02 -0.10
CA ASN A 19 28.03 7.29 -0.54
C ASN A 19 27.91 5.77 -0.36
N SER A 20 26.77 5.28 0.14
CA SER A 20 26.55 3.85 0.38
C SER A 20 26.22 3.12 -0.92
N TYR A 21 26.72 1.91 -1.06
CA TYR A 21 26.36 1.00 -2.13
C TYR A 21 24.99 0.35 -1.89
N VAL A 22 24.31 -0.06 -2.97
CA VAL A 22 22.95 -0.64 -2.90
C VAL A 22 22.86 -1.86 -1.98
N HIS A 23 23.93 -2.66 -1.90
CA HIS A 23 23.98 -3.85 -1.05
C HIS A 23 24.14 -3.52 0.45
N GLU A 24 24.54 -2.31 0.80
CA GLU A 24 24.67 -1.83 2.18
C GLU A 24 23.33 -1.26 2.71
N LEU A 25 22.35 -1.06 1.83
CA LEU A 25 21.05 -0.49 2.17
C LEU A 25 20.05 -1.58 2.53
N SER A 26 19.24 -1.35 3.57
CA SER A 26 18.09 -2.22 3.88
C SER A 26 17.04 -2.20 2.75
N GLY A 27 16.10 -3.15 2.75
CA GLY A 27 15.03 -3.20 1.73
C GLY A 27 14.26 -1.89 1.59
N GLY A 28 13.80 -1.31 2.71
CA GLY A 28 13.11 -0.03 2.72
C GLY A 28 13.98 1.17 2.33
N MET A 29 15.28 1.11 2.61
CA MET A 29 16.23 2.15 2.13
C MET A 29 16.40 2.07 0.62
N ARG A 30 16.54 0.87 0.04
CA ARG A 30 16.60 0.69 -1.42
C ARG A 30 15.34 1.21 -2.10
N GLN A 31 14.18 0.98 -1.51
CA GLN A 31 12.90 1.47 -2.03
C GLN A 31 12.81 3.00 -2.01
N ARG A 32 13.25 3.63 -0.92
CA ARG A 32 13.37 5.10 -0.84
C ARG A 32 14.33 5.67 -1.86
N VAL A 33 15.49 5.04 -2.06
CA VAL A 33 16.43 5.45 -3.12
C VAL A 33 15.77 5.33 -4.50
N ALA A 34 14.98 4.29 -4.75
CA ALA A 34 14.26 4.14 -6.02
C ALA A 34 13.24 5.28 -6.24
N ILE A 35 12.49 5.66 -5.20
CA ILE A 35 11.56 6.80 -5.25
C ILE A 35 12.32 8.11 -5.51
N ALA A 36 13.39 8.39 -4.74
CA ALA A 36 14.23 9.57 -4.92
C ALA A 36 14.83 9.63 -6.33
N ARG A 37 15.28 8.49 -6.87
CA ARG A 37 15.78 8.38 -8.25
C ARG A 37 14.71 8.74 -9.26
N ALA A 38 13.49 8.20 -9.12
CA ALA A 38 12.39 8.49 -10.04
C ALA A 38 12.04 9.99 -10.03
N LEU A 39 11.97 10.61 -8.85
CA LEU A 39 11.68 12.04 -8.71
C LEU A 39 12.82 12.93 -9.23
N SER A 40 14.07 12.48 -9.11
CA SER A 40 15.25 13.23 -9.58
C SER A 40 15.27 13.47 -11.09
N LEU A 41 14.55 12.66 -11.85
CA LEU A 41 14.39 12.78 -13.30
C LEU A 41 13.40 13.87 -13.72
N ASP A 42 12.88 14.65 -12.77
CA ASP A 42 11.84 15.65 -12.99
C ASP A 42 10.52 15.13 -13.54
N SER A 43 10.21 13.85 -13.31
CA SER A 43 8.98 13.29 -13.83
C SER A 43 7.76 14.03 -13.27
N GLU A 44 6.81 14.40 -14.13
CA GLU A 44 5.53 14.99 -13.69
C GLU A 44 4.63 13.92 -13.06
N ILE A 45 4.83 12.66 -13.47
CA ILE A 45 4.07 11.49 -13.04
C ILE A 45 5.04 10.44 -12.46
N LEU A 46 4.68 9.88 -11.31
CA LEU A 46 5.35 8.74 -10.68
C LEU A 46 4.41 7.53 -10.74
N LEU A 47 4.84 6.49 -11.45
CA LEU A 47 4.14 5.21 -11.52
C LEU A 47 4.83 4.21 -10.58
N MET A 48 4.07 3.54 -9.72
CA MET A 48 4.60 2.53 -8.80
C MET A 48 3.78 1.25 -8.87
N ASP A 49 4.45 0.13 -9.09
CA ASP A 49 3.82 -1.19 -9.03
C ASP A 49 4.21 -1.86 -7.72
N GLU A 50 3.22 -2.12 -6.87
CA GLU A 50 3.36 -2.76 -5.54
C GLU A 50 4.51 -2.19 -4.68
N PRO A 51 4.56 -0.86 -4.43
CA PRO A 51 5.71 -0.18 -3.80
C PRO A 51 5.95 -0.51 -2.32
N PHE A 52 5.16 -1.38 -1.69
CA PHE A 52 5.32 -1.72 -0.27
C PHE A 52 5.26 -3.21 0.03
N SER A 53 5.09 -4.05 -1.00
CA SER A 53 4.87 -5.50 -0.87
C SER A 53 6.00 -6.23 -0.14
N ALA A 54 7.25 -5.83 -0.39
CA ALA A 54 8.45 -6.46 0.16
C ALA A 54 8.89 -5.91 1.55
N LEU A 55 8.05 -5.09 2.19
CA LEU A 55 8.40 -4.41 3.45
C LEU A 55 7.62 -4.95 4.64
N ASP A 56 8.29 -5.01 5.78
CA ASP A 56 7.66 -5.21 7.08
C ASP A 56 6.73 -4.03 7.44
N SER A 57 5.85 -4.26 8.41
CA SER A 57 4.80 -3.30 8.78
C SER A 57 5.35 -1.95 9.27
N GLN A 58 6.43 -1.96 10.06
CA GLN A 58 7.00 -0.74 10.63
C GLN A 58 7.64 0.10 9.52
N THR A 59 8.49 -0.51 8.70
CA THR A 59 9.13 0.17 7.57
C THR A 59 8.08 0.70 6.58
N ARG A 60 7.04 -0.08 6.32
CA ARG A 60 5.93 0.31 5.45
C ARG A 60 5.21 1.58 5.94
N SER A 61 4.82 1.63 7.21
CA SER A 61 4.13 2.80 7.78
C SER A 61 4.98 4.07 7.67
N ILE A 62 6.29 3.95 7.91
CA ILE A 62 7.22 5.07 7.72
C ILE A 62 7.22 5.50 6.25
N LEU A 63 7.38 4.58 5.30
CA LEU A 63 7.40 4.94 3.87
C LEU A 63 6.09 5.54 3.36
N GLN A 64 4.95 5.10 3.89
CA GLN A 64 3.65 5.69 3.54
C GLN A 64 3.58 7.15 3.99
N LEU A 65 4.05 7.46 5.19
CA LEU A 65 4.14 8.84 5.69
C LEU A 65 5.08 9.69 4.85
N GLU A 66 6.27 9.16 4.54
CA GLU A 66 7.24 9.82 3.67
C GLU A 66 6.64 10.12 2.29
N LEU A 67 5.93 9.16 1.69
CA LEU A 67 5.33 9.36 0.38
C LEU A 67 4.23 10.44 0.40
N GLN A 68 3.45 10.53 1.50
CA GLN A 68 2.50 11.63 1.68
C GLN A 68 3.21 12.99 1.78
N HIS A 69 4.34 13.06 2.49
CA HIS A 69 5.14 14.28 2.60
C HIS A 69 5.76 14.67 1.25
N ILE A 70 6.36 13.72 0.53
CA ILE A 70 6.89 13.92 -0.83
C ILE A 70 5.82 14.47 -1.76
N TRP A 71 4.62 13.87 -1.75
CA TRP A 71 3.50 14.35 -2.55
C TRP A 71 3.08 15.76 -2.13
N TRP A 72 3.07 16.05 -0.83
CA TRP A 72 2.73 17.37 -0.32
C TRP A 72 3.70 18.45 -0.79
N GLU A 73 5.01 18.18 -0.75
CA GLU A 73 6.07 19.10 -1.14
C GLU A 73 6.18 19.26 -2.66
N THR A 74 6.11 18.15 -3.40
CA THR A 74 6.38 18.16 -4.85
C THR A 74 5.14 18.41 -5.70
N LYS A 75 3.94 18.14 -5.15
CA LYS A 75 2.65 18.15 -5.87
C LYS A 75 2.64 17.34 -7.17
N LYS A 76 3.54 16.36 -7.31
CA LYS A 76 3.62 15.49 -8.49
C LYS A 76 2.46 14.50 -8.50
N THR A 77 2.04 14.07 -9.69
CA THR A 77 0.98 13.07 -9.83
C THR A 77 1.55 11.70 -9.53
N ILE A 78 0.94 10.96 -8.61
CA ILE A 78 1.37 9.61 -8.23
C ILE A 78 0.24 8.64 -8.58
N ILE A 79 0.56 7.62 -9.36
CA ILE A 79 -0.33 6.49 -9.63
C ILE A 79 0.38 5.25 -9.13
N PHE A 80 -0.28 4.49 -8.28
CA PHE A 80 0.28 3.25 -7.79
C PHE A 80 -0.74 2.13 -7.78
N VAL A 81 -0.24 0.91 -7.95
CA VAL A 81 -0.99 -0.34 -7.82
C VAL A 81 -0.65 -0.95 -6.47
N THR A 82 -1.66 -1.42 -5.76
CA THR A 82 -1.52 -2.11 -4.48
C THR A 82 -2.59 -3.19 -4.36
N HIS A 83 -2.22 -4.28 -3.68
CA HIS A 83 -3.10 -5.35 -3.27
C HIS A 83 -3.83 -5.07 -1.94
N THR A 84 -3.51 -3.97 -1.23
CA THR A 84 -4.16 -3.62 0.04
C THR A 84 -5.02 -2.36 -0.09
N VAL A 85 -6.25 -2.45 0.39
CA VAL A 85 -7.20 -1.33 0.34
C VAL A 85 -6.77 -0.21 1.29
N GLU A 86 -6.19 -0.57 2.43
CA GLU A 86 -5.67 0.37 3.42
C GLU A 86 -4.63 1.30 2.80
N GLU A 87 -3.65 0.78 2.05
CA GLU A 87 -2.65 1.59 1.35
C GLU A 87 -3.30 2.55 0.35
N ALA A 88 -4.28 2.07 -0.41
CA ALA A 88 -5.01 2.88 -1.39
C ALA A 88 -5.71 4.08 -0.73
N VAL A 89 -6.33 3.88 0.44
CA VAL A 89 -7.03 4.93 1.19
C VAL A 89 -6.04 5.89 1.87
N ILE A 90 -4.94 5.38 2.44
CA ILE A 90 -3.93 6.20 3.12
C ILE A 90 -3.24 7.15 2.15
N LEU A 91 -2.93 6.70 0.93
CA LEU A 91 -2.12 7.46 -0.01
C LEU A 91 -2.95 8.19 -1.09
N GLY A 92 -4.03 7.56 -1.56
CA GLY A 92 -4.77 8.00 -2.74
C GLY A 92 -5.84 9.05 -2.43
N ASP A 93 -5.92 10.09 -3.26
CA ASP A 93 -7.11 10.96 -3.30
C ASP A 93 -8.28 10.30 -4.03
N ARG A 94 -7.95 9.40 -4.95
CA ARG A 94 -8.89 8.60 -5.75
C ARG A 94 -8.46 7.15 -5.68
N VAL A 95 -9.40 6.27 -5.33
CA VAL A 95 -9.19 4.81 -5.35
C VAL A 95 -10.04 4.21 -6.45
N ILE A 96 -9.39 3.60 -7.42
CA ILE A 96 -10.03 2.95 -8.55
C ILE A 96 -9.99 1.44 -8.31
N VAL A 97 -11.16 0.83 -8.22
CA VAL A 97 -11.32 -0.62 -8.11
C VAL A 97 -11.48 -1.19 -9.51
N MET A 98 -10.63 -2.16 -9.87
CA MET A 98 -10.70 -2.88 -11.14
C MET A 98 -11.34 -4.26 -10.95
N THR A 99 -12.02 -4.77 -11.99
CA THR A 99 -12.49 -6.17 -12.05
C THR A 99 -11.35 -7.11 -12.37
N SER A 100 -11.43 -8.36 -11.89
CA SER A 100 -10.39 -9.37 -12.07
C SER A 100 -10.26 -9.84 -13.52
N SER A 101 -11.38 -10.03 -14.23
CA SER A 101 -11.39 -10.33 -15.66
C SER A 101 -12.77 -10.07 -16.29
N PRO A 102 -12.84 -9.40 -17.46
CA PRO A 102 -11.78 -8.60 -18.08
C PRO A 102 -11.46 -7.36 -17.23
N GLY A 103 -10.24 -6.82 -17.31
CA GLY A 103 -9.79 -5.67 -16.53
C GLY A 103 -10.54 -4.38 -16.88
N LYS A 104 -11.64 -4.11 -16.17
CA LYS A 104 -12.46 -2.91 -16.33
C LYS A 104 -12.51 -2.15 -15.03
N ILE A 105 -12.72 -0.83 -15.11
CA ILE A 105 -13.01 -0.03 -13.92
C ILE A 105 -14.38 -0.47 -13.40
N LYS A 106 -14.39 -1.02 -12.18
CA LYS A 106 -15.61 -1.39 -11.47
C LYS A 106 -16.24 -0.18 -10.80
N LYS A 107 -15.41 0.58 -10.09
CA LYS A 107 -15.86 1.73 -9.29
C LYS A 107 -14.70 2.65 -8.93
N GLU A 108 -15.02 3.93 -8.77
CA GLU A 108 -14.12 4.94 -8.25
C GLU A 108 -14.62 5.45 -6.90
N TYR A 109 -13.69 5.76 -6.00
CA TYR A 109 -13.93 6.40 -4.71
C TYR A 109 -13.06 7.63 -4.56
N ALA A 110 -13.68 8.78 -4.27
CA ALA A 110 -12.97 9.96 -3.79
C ALA A 110 -12.73 9.82 -2.28
N ILE A 111 -11.48 9.98 -1.83
CA ILE A 111 -11.09 9.91 -0.43
C ILE A 111 -10.99 11.32 0.12
N GLN A 112 -12.04 11.76 0.81
CA GLN A 112 -12.14 13.11 1.37
C GLN A 112 -11.56 13.16 2.79
N LEU A 113 -10.31 12.76 2.94
CA LEU A 113 -9.58 12.80 4.21
C LEU A 113 -8.35 13.71 4.10
N SER A 114 -8.15 14.56 5.10
CA SER A 114 -6.95 15.39 5.20
C SER A 114 -5.70 14.53 5.42
N ARG A 115 -4.57 15.00 4.89
CA ARG A 115 -3.25 14.43 5.17
C ARG A 115 -2.60 15.18 6.35
N PRO A 116 -1.73 14.53 7.16
CA PRO A 116 -1.29 13.14 7.03
C PRO A 116 -2.36 12.14 7.47
N ARG A 117 -2.50 11.06 6.70
CA ARG A 117 -3.38 9.93 6.98
C ARG A 117 -2.56 8.85 7.68
N LEU A 118 -3.03 8.44 8.84
CA LEU A 118 -2.43 7.44 9.70
C LEU A 118 -3.33 6.20 9.75
N ILE A 119 -2.75 5.02 9.87
CA ILE A 119 -3.51 3.76 9.86
C ILE A 119 -4.45 3.65 11.08
N GLU A 120 -4.10 4.34 12.16
CA GLU A 120 -4.88 4.43 13.39
C GLU A 120 -6.13 5.28 13.25
N ASN A 121 -6.26 6.10 12.19
CA ASN A 121 -7.44 6.94 11.99
C ASN A 121 -8.68 6.06 11.67
N PRO A 122 -9.74 6.13 12.50
CA PRO A 122 -10.96 5.35 12.29
C PRO A 122 -11.62 5.56 10.92
N ASP A 123 -11.47 6.74 10.32
CA ASP A 123 -12.04 7.05 9.01
C ASP A 123 -11.40 6.21 7.90
N ILE A 124 -10.12 5.86 8.04
CA ILE A 124 -9.43 4.96 7.09
C ILE A 124 -10.13 3.60 7.09
N ASN A 125 -10.47 3.07 8.27
CA ASN A 125 -11.20 1.82 8.40
C ASN A 125 -12.59 1.90 7.78
N TYR A 126 -13.27 3.04 7.90
CA TYR A 126 -14.57 3.25 7.24
C TYR A 126 -14.46 3.14 5.71
N TYR A 127 -13.53 3.88 5.09
CA TYR A 127 -13.31 3.81 3.64
C TYR A 127 -12.83 2.43 3.21
N ALA A 128 -11.90 1.83 3.96
CA ALA A 128 -11.35 0.52 3.65
C ALA A 128 -12.44 -0.57 3.66
N ARG A 129 -13.31 -0.61 4.67
CA ARG A 129 -14.45 -1.53 4.72
C ARG A 129 -15.41 -1.30 3.55
N LYS A 130 -15.74 -0.04 3.25
CA LYS A 130 -16.62 0.32 2.13
C LYS A 130 -16.08 -0.20 0.79
N ILE A 131 -14.78 -0.06 0.55
CA ILE A 131 -14.12 -0.52 -0.67
C ILE A 131 -13.99 -2.05 -0.68
N LYS A 132 -13.54 -2.67 0.42
CA LYS A 132 -13.42 -4.13 0.58
C LYS A 132 -14.74 -4.85 0.32
N ASN A 133 -15.86 -4.31 0.79
CA ASN A 133 -17.18 -4.89 0.52
C ASN A 133 -17.52 -4.96 -0.97
N GLN A 134 -17.01 -4.03 -1.80
CA GLN A 134 -17.17 -4.13 -3.26
C GLN A 134 -16.19 -5.11 -3.91
N LEU A 135 -15.03 -5.33 -3.30
CA LEU A 135 -14.03 -6.30 -3.76
C LEU A 135 -14.42 -7.74 -3.43
N LYS A 136 -15.21 -7.97 -2.36
CA LYS A 136 -15.63 -9.32 -1.91
C LYS A 136 -16.09 -10.20 -3.08
N ASN A 137 -16.99 -9.68 -3.93
CA ASN A 137 -17.52 -10.42 -5.08
C ASN A 137 -16.45 -10.71 -6.15
N GLU A 138 -15.44 -9.86 -6.32
CA GLU A 138 -14.35 -10.11 -7.29
C GLU A 138 -13.34 -11.12 -6.74
N VAL A 139 -13.00 -11.01 -5.46
CA VAL A 139 -12.11 -11.98 -4.79
C VAL A 139 -12.74 -13.37 -4.81
N GLU A 140 -14.04 -13.48 -4.51
CA GLU A 140 -14.77 -14.76 -4.60
C GLU A 140 -14.80 -15.32 -6.03
N LYS A 141 -14.93 -14.48 -7.06
CA LYS A 141 -14.87 -14.94 -8.47
C LYS A 141 -13.48 -15.49 -8.83
N VAL A 142 -12.41 -14.81 -8.40
CA VAL A 142 -11.04 -15.27 -8.65
C VAL A 142 -10.79 -16.58 -7.90
N ALA A 143 -11.15 -16.63 -6.61
CA ALA A 143 -10.98 -17.82 -5.80
C ALA A 143 -11.75 -19.03 -6.35
N LYS A 144 -12.97 -18.85 -6.88
CA LYS A 144 -13.72 -19.94 -7.56
C LYS A 144 -13.17 -20.34 -8.92
N GLY A 145 -12.39 -19.47 -9.56
CA GLY A 145 -11.70 -19.77 -10.82
C GLY A 145 -10.37 -20.49 -10.61
N GLU A 146 -9.70 -20.24 -9.49
CA GLU A 146 -8.40 -20.84 -9.13
C GLU A 146 -8.52 -22.05 -8.18
N PHE A 147 -9.55 -22.10 -7.34
CA PHE A 147 -9.85 -23.17 -6.41
C PHE A 147 -11.20 -23.81 -6.72
N ASP A 148 -11.31 -25.10 -6.38
CA ASP A 148 -12.50 -25.93 -6.60
C ASP A 148 -13.79 -25.24 -6.14
N SER A 149 -14.89 -25.50 -6.86
CA SER A 149 -16.15 -24.72 -6.93
C SER A 149 -16.88 -24.42 -5.60
N ASP A 150 -16.41 -24.98 -4.49
CA ASP A 150 -16.98 -24.93 -3.14
C ASP A 150 -16.34 -23.89 -2.20
N TRP A 151 -15.43 -23.04 -2.69
CA TRP A 151 -14.78 -22.01 -1.86
C TRP A 151 -15.72 -20.81 -1.57
N SER A 152 -15.86 -20.47 -0.28
CA SER A 152 -16.60 -19.29 0.19
C SER A 152 -15.82 -18.54 1.28
N MET A 153 -15.91 -17.21 1.30
CA MET A 153 -15.22 -16.36 2.28
C MET A 153 -15.66 -16.65 3.74
N GLU A 154 -16.87 -17.20 3.93
CA GLU A 154 -17.37 -17.62 5.24
C GLU A 154 -16.62 -18.83 5.81
N LYS A 155 -16.17 -19.76 4.96
CA LYS A 155 -15.39 -20.93 5.40
C LYS A 155 -14.04 -20.54 6.01
N GLY A 156 -13.45 -19.41 5.60
CA GLY A 156 -12.18 -18.92 6.13
C GLY A 156 -12.27 -18.24 7.50
N THR A 157 -13.47 -17.81 7.92
CA THR A 157 -13.67 -17.17 9.24
C THR A 157 -13.82 -18.20 10.37
N VAL A 158 -14.04 -19.48 10.03
CA VAL A 158 -14.30 -20.57 10.99
C VAL A 158 -13.02 -21.19 11.57
N LEU A 159 -11.81 -20.79 11.14
CA LEU A 159 -10.55 -21.38 11.63
C LEU A 159 -9.75 -20.51 12.62
N SER A 160 -10.36 -19.52 13.28
CA SER A 160 -9.72 -18.84 14.43
C SER A 160 -10.60 -18.76 15.69
N GLY A 161 -11.60 -19.64 15.81
CA GLY A 161 -12.45 -19.73 16.99
C GLY A 161 -12.04 -20.91 17.89
N THR A 162 -11.44 -20.59 19.04
CA THR A 162 -11.54 -21.32 20.32
C THR A 162 -11.16 -22.81 20.33
N SER A 163 -9.93 -23.11 20.75
CA SER A 163 -9.65 -24.30 21.57
C SER A 163 -9.61 -23.91 23.05
N ASP A 164 -10.73 -23.38 23.56
CA ASP A 164 -11.02 -23.38 24.99
C ASP A 164 -11.69 -24.72 25.32
N THR A 165 -10.88 -25.75 25.54
CA THR A 165 -11.31 -26.94 26.29
C THR A 165 -10.32 -27.17 27.42
N LEU A 166 -10.67 -26.55 28.54
CA LEU A 166 -10.42 -26.94 29.91
C LEU A 166 -10.08 -28.44 30.04
N GLY A 167 -8.82 -28.72 30.37
CA GLY A 167 -8.40 -30.00 30.92
C GLY A 167 -8.99 -30.16 32.32
N ILE A 168 -10.11 -30.86 32.40
CA ILE A 168 -10.64 -31.45 33.63
C ILE A 168 -10.44 -32.95 33.50
N GLY A 169 -9.66 -33.55 34.40
CA GLY A 169 -9.77 -34.99 34.67
C GLY A 169 -8.45 -35.73 34.87
N LEU A 170 -8.08 -35.83 36.15
CA LEU A 170 -7.35 -36.91 36.84
C LEU A 170 -5.88 -37.17 36.49
#